data_AF-A0A967SJZ8-F1
#
_entry.id   AF-A0A967SJZ8-F1
#
_cell.length_a   1.000
_cell.length_b   1.000
_cell.length_c   1.000
_cell.angle_alpha   90.00
_cell.angle_beta   90.00
_cell.angle_gamma   90.00
#
_symmetry.space_group_name_H-M   'P 1'
#
loop_
_entity.id
_entity.type
_entity.pdbx_description
1 polymer ?
#
loop_
_entity_poly.entity_id
_entity_poly.type
_entity_poly.pdbx_seq_one_letter_code
_entity_poly.pdbx_strand_id
1 'polypeptide(L)'
;AALPVLFRALETSTSGEVRERVQPAADRLAAQHPGVVAELLASEDDAVAVGAARSAGRLRLEGVTAALVRLLDRVEPPTRLAAVAALVAMGSVPSL
;
A
#
# COMPACT_ATOMS: atom_id res chain seq x y z
N ALA A 1 -14.45 4.73 -5.29
CA ALA A 1 -13.76 3.44 -5.07
C ALA A 1 -13.65 3.16 -3.57
N ALA A 2 -13.78 1.91 -3.12
CA ALA A 2 -13.74 1.57 -1.68
C ALA A 2 -12.31 1.45 -1.10
N LEU A 3 -11.34 1.06 -1.93
CA LEU A 3 -9.95 0.85 -1.50
C LEU A 3 -9.30 2.03 -0.76
N PRO A 4 -9.45 3.30 -1.19
CA PRO A 4 -8.90 4.43 -0.44
C PRO A 4 -9.42 4.51 0.99
N VAL A 5 -10.74 4.30 1.17
CA VAL A 5 -11.39 4.35 2.48
C VAL A 5 -10.88 3.20 3.37
N LEU A 6 -10.75 2.00 2.81
CA LEU A 6 -10.27 0.83 3.54
C LEU A 6 -8.79 0.96 3.92
N PHE A 7 -7.94 1.43 3.01
CA PHE A 7 -6.53 1.68 3.29
C PHE A 7 -6.36 2.75 4.36
N ARG A 8 -7.04 3.89 4.24
CA ARG A 8 -7.02 4.91 5.29
C ARG A 8 -7.47 4.32 6.63
N ALA A 9 -8.57 3.56 6.66
CA ALA A 9 -9.06 2.96 7.90
C ALA A 9 -8.06 1.98 8.53
N LEU A 10 -7.35 1.18 7.74
CA LEU A 10 -6.31 0.28 8.24
C LEU A 10 -5.13 1.03 8.87
N GLU A 11 -4.76 2.17 8.29
CA GLU A 11 -3.62 2.96 8.72
C GLU A 11 -3.92 3.90 9.89
N THR A 12 -5.15 4.40 10.00
CA THR A 12 -5.51 5.39 11.04
C THR A 12 -6.30 4.80 12.20
N SER A 13 -6.84 3.59 12.07
CA SER A 13 -7.61 2.97 13.17
C SER A 13 -6.70 2.49 14.29
N THR A 14 -7.01 2.91 15.52
CA THR A 14 -6.40 2.37 16.74
C THR A 14 -7.02 1.04 17.17
N SER A 15 -8.24 0.73 16.75
CA SER A 15 -8.94 -0.52 17.08
C SER A 15 -8.39 -1.71 16.29
N GLY A 16 -7.85 -2.69 17.01
CA GLY A 16 -7.38 -3.96 16.43
C GLY A 16 -8.51 -4.74 15.76
N GLU A 17 -9.69 -4.78 16.37
CA GLU A 17 -10.88 -5.44 15.83
C GLU A 17 -11.33 -4.86 14.48
N VAL A 18 -11.26 -3.53 14.34
CA VAL A 18 -11.57 -2.88 13.06
C VAL A 18 -10.55 -3.28 12.00
N ARG A 19 -9.26 -3.24 12.33
CA ARG A 19 -8.20 -3.63 11.38
C ARG A 19 -8.36 -5.09 10.96
N GLU A 20 -8.62 -6.00 11.90
CA GLU A 20 -8.83 -7.42 11.64
C GLU A 20 -10.02 -7.67 10.70
N ARG A 21 -11.11 -6.92 10.84
CA ARG A 21 -12.29 -7.05 9.96
C ARG A 21 -12.10 -6.39 8.59
N VAL A 22 -11.39 -5.26 8.53
CA VAL A 22 -11.19 -4.50 7.29
C VAL A 22 -10.12 -5.15 6.40
N GLN A 23 -9.07 -5.73 7.00
CA GLN A 23 -7.91 -6.25 6.27
C GLN A 23 -8.30 -7.28 5.19
N PRO A 24 -9.14 -8.30 5.46
CA PRO A 24 -9.54 -9.26 4.44
C PRO A 24 -10.34 -8.63 3.30
N ALA A 25 -11.16 -7.62 3.58
CA ALA A 25 -11.94 -6.92 2.56
C ALA A 25 -11.03 -6.08 1.66
N ALA A 26 -10.08 -5.36 2.25
CA ALA A 26 -9.09 -4.57 1.52
C ALA A 26 -8.23 -5.46 0.62
N ASP A 27 -7.70 -6.58 1.14
CA ASP A 27 -6.84 -7.47 0.38
C ASP A 27 -7.61 -8.16 -0.77
N ARG A 28 -8.86 -8.59 -0.55
CA ARG A 28 -9.69 -9.16 -1.64
C ARG A 28 -9.94 -8.15 -2.77
N LEU A 29 -10.29 -6.92 -2.42
CA LEU A 29 -10.53 -5.88 -3.42
C LEU A 29 -9.23 -5.48 -4.15
N ALA A 30 -8.12 -5.39 -3.42
CA ALA A 30 -6.82 -5.08 -4.00
C ALA A 30 -6.36 -6.16 -4.99
N ALA A 31 -6.55 -7.44 -4.65
CA ALA A 31 -6.24 -8.57 -5.53
C ALA A 31 -7.12 -8.58 -6.80
N GLN A 32 -8.38 -8.16 -6.71
CA GLN A 32 -9.29 -8.05 -7.87
C GLN A 32 -8.99 -6.84 -8.75
N HIS A 33 -8.36 -5.81 -8.20
CA HIS A 33 -8.15 -4.53 -8.86
C HIS A 33 -6.70 -4.01 -8.67
N PRO A 34 -5.67 -4.74 -9.13
CA PRO A 34 -4.27 -4.35 -8.93
C PRO A 34 -3.93 -3.01 -9.60
N GLY A 35 -4.57 -2.67 -10.73
CA GLY A 35 -4.41 -1.36 -11.37
C GLY A 35 -4.86 -0.19 -10.48
N VAL A 36 -5.94 -0.38 -9.71
CA VAL A 36 -6.39 0.63 -8.74
C VAL A 36 -5.38 0.75 -7.60
N VAL A 37 -4.80 -0.36 -7.13
CA VAL A 37 -3.72 -0.29 -6.11
C VAL A 37 -2.52 0.49 -6.65
N ALA A 38 -2.14 0.25 -7.91
CA ALA A 38 -1.05 0.98 -8.56
C ALA A 38 -1.33 2.49 -8.65
N GLU A 39 -2.55 2.90 -8.97
CA GLU A 39 -2.98 4.30 -8.96
C GLU A 39 -2.90 4.91 -7.54
N LEU A 40 -3.32 4.17 -6.52
CA LEU A 40 -3.34 4.64 -5.14
C LEU A 40 -1.95 4.81 -4.51
N LEU A 41 -0.91 4.20 -5.08
CA LEU A 41 0.48 4.51 -4.72
C LEU A 41 0.86 5.96 -5.02
N ALA A 42 0.17 6.63 -5.94
CA ALA A 42 0.38 8.04 -6.24
C ALA A 42 -0.52 8.98 -5.43
N SER A 43 -1.31 8.47 -4.48
CA SER A 43 -2.23 9.30 -3.69
C SER A 43 -1.48 10.38 -2.90
N GLU A 44 -2.06 11.57 -2.82
CA GLU A 44 -1.56 12.65 -1.94
C GLU A 44 -1.87 12.40 -0.46
N ASP A 45 -2.80 11.48 -0.16
CA ASP A 45 -3.07 11.03 1.19
C ASP A 45 -2.07 9.94 1.58
N ASP A 46 -1.16 10.26 2.51
CA ASP A 46 -0.13 9.33 2.96
C ASP A 46 -0.70 8.04 3.57
N ALA A 47 -1.84 8.10 4.27
CA ALA A 47 -2.46 6.89 4.80
C ALA A 47 -2.95 5.97 3.67
N VAL A 48 -3.45 6.54 2.58
CA VAL A 48 -3.86 5.76 1.40
C VAL A 48 -2.64 5.19 0.68
N ALA A 49 -1.59 6.01 0.46
CA ALA A 49 -0.37 5.57 -0.20
C ALA A 49 0.35 4.46 0.61
N VAL A 50 0.43 4.59 1.93
CA VAL A 50 0.97 3.57 2.84
C VAL A 50 0.16 2.28 2.75
N GLY A 51 -1.17 2.37 2.84
CA GLY A 51 -2.03 1.19 2.76
C GLY A 51 -1.91 0.48 1.41
N ALA A 52 -1.83 1.24 0.31
CA ALA A 52 -1.58 0.72 -1.03
C ALA A 52 -0.22 0.03 -1.14
N ALA A 53 0.86 0.63 -0.63
CA ALA A 53 2.20 0.05 -0.63
C ALA A 53 2.24 -1.26 0.15
N ARG A 54 1.68 -1.29 1.36
CA ARG A 54 1.61 -2.51 2.17
C ARG A 54 0.79 -3.61 1.50
N SER A 55 -0.32 -3.25 0.86
CA SER A 55 -1.15 -4.20 0.12
C SER A 55 -0.39 -4.76 -1.09
N ALA A 56 0.28 -3.90 -1.87
CA ALA A 56 1.13 -4.31 -2.98
C ALA A 56 2.22 -5.30 -2.56
N GLY A 57 2.90 -5.02 -1.44
CA GLY A 57 3.91 -5.93 -0.88
C GLY A 57 3.35 -7.26 -0.41
N ARG A 58 2.26 -7.25 0.38
CA ARG A 58 1.62 -8.48 0.90
C ARG A 58 1.11 -9.37 -0.22
N LEU A 59 0.51 -8.78 -1.24
CA LEU A 59 -0.09 -9.49 -2.38
C LEU A 59 0.92 -9.75 -3.51
N ARG A 60 2.15 -9.26 -3.37
CA ARG A 60 3.21 -9.33 -4.39
C ARG A 60 2.71 -8.89 -5.77
N LEU A 61 2.06 -7.74 -5.82
CA LEU A 61 1.50 -7.23 -7.07
C LEU A 61 2.61 -6.93 -8.08
N GLU A 62 2.43 -7.35 -9.32
CA GLU A 62 3.35 -7.07 -10.41
C GLU A 62 3.09 -5.68 -11.01
N GLY A 63 4.10 -5.10 -11.68
CA GLY A 63 3.96 -3.82 -12.38
C GLY A 63 3.92 -2.57 -11.49
N VAL A 64 4.01 -2.73 -10.16
CA VAL A 64 3.96 -1.61 -9.19
C VAL A 64 5.33 -1.11 -8.74
N THR A 65 6.43 -1.79 -9.10
CA THR A 65 7.79 -1.49 -8.62
C THR A 65 8.19 -0.03 -8.86
N ALA A 66 7.94 0.51 -10.04
CA ALA A 66 8.27 1.91 -10.34
C ALA A 66 7.47 2.90 -9.48
N ALA A 67 6.20 2.61 -9.18
CA ALA A 67 5.39 3.44 -8.30
C ALA A 67 5.84 3.34 -6.84
N LEU A 68 6.23 2.15 -6.37
CA LEU A 68 6.84 1.97 -5.05
C LEU A 68 8.17 2.71 -4.91
N VAL A 69 9.03 2.71 -5.94
CA VAL A 69 10.29 3.46 -5.91
C VAL A 69 10.04 4.96 -5.74
N ARG A 70 9.04 5.54 -6.43
CA ARG A 70 8.68 6.96 -6.25
C ARG A 70 8.27 7.32 -4.83
N LEU A 71 7.71 6.36 -4.08
CA LEU A 71 7.36 6.60 -2.68
C LEU A 71 8.58 6.79 -1.76
N LEU A 72 9.77 6.35 -2.19
CA LEU A 72 11.02 6.56 -1.47
C LEU A 72 11.43 8.04 -1.41
N ASP A 73 10.90 8.87 -2.32
CA ASP A 73 11.18 10.31 -2.36
C ASP A 73 10.19 11.14 -1.50
N ARG A 74 9.18 10.51 -0.87
CA ARG A 74 8.20 11.23 -0.05
C ARG A 74 8.83 11.75 1.24
N VAL A 75 8.36 12.92 1.69
CA VAL A 75 8.77 13.54 2.96
C VAL A 75 8.36 12.70 4.16
N GLU A 76 7.18 12.08 4.13
CA GLU A 76 6.65 11.30 5.24
C GLU A 76 7.39 9.97 5.43
N PRO A 77 8.06 9.75 6.58
CA PRO A 77 8.79 8.51 6.84
C PRO A 77 7.94 7.24 6.77
N PRO A 78 6.68 7.19 7.27
CA PRO A 78 5.84 5.99 7.16
C PRO A 78 5.64 5.55 5.71
N THR A 79 5.49 6.50 4.79
CA THR A 79 5.31 6.24 3.36
C THR A 79 6.56 5.61 2.76
N ARG A 80 7.75 6.17 3.05
CA ARG A 80 9.02 5.57 2.60
C ARG A 80 9.23 4.16 3.15
N LEU A 81 8.97 3.96 4.44
CA LEU A 81 9.14 2.65 5.10
C LEU A 81 8.20 1.60 4.52
N ALA A 82 6.95 1.96 4.24
CA ALA A 82 5.98 1.06 3.61
C ALA A 82 6.45 0.64 2.20
N ALA A 83 7.01 1.56 1.43
CA ALA A 83 7.55 1.28 0.11
C ALA A 83 8.75 0.32 0.17
N VAL A 84 9.72 0.56 1.07
CA VAL A 84 10.85 -0.36 1.28
C VAL A 84 10.37 -1.75 1.68
N ALA A 85 9.45 -1.85 2.64
CA ALA A 85 8.91 -3.13 3.09
C ALA A 85 8.21 -3.89 1.93
N ALA A 86 7.48 -3.18 1.08
CA ALA A 86 6.82 -3.77 -0.09
C ALA A 86 7.82 -4.28 -1.13
N LEU A 87 8.83 -3.47 -1.47
CA LEU A 87 9.89 -3.83 -2.41
C LEU A 87 10.66 -5.08 -1.93
N VAL A 88 10.98 -5.15 -0.64
CA VAL A 88 11.60 -6.32 -0.01
C VAL A 88 10.69 -7.55 -0.07
N ALA A 89 9.41 -7.41 0.29
CA ALA A 89 8.43 -8.50 0.25
C ALA A 89 8.23 -9.08 -1.16
N MET A 90 8.39 -8.24 -2.18
CA MET A 90 8.33 -8.59 -3.60
C MET A 90 9.65 -9.15 -4.16
N GLY A 91 10.75 -9.13 -3.39
CA GLY A 91 12.09 -9.47 -3.90
C GLY A 91 12.60 -8.49 -4.97
N SER A 92 12.00 -7.29 -5.04
CA SER A 92 12.38 -6.25 -5.98
C SER A 92 13.32 -5.27 -5.27
N VAL A 93 14.62 -5.55 -5.32
CA VAL A 93 15.62 -4.60 -4.81
C VAL A 93 15.76 -3.46 -5.83
N PRO A 94 15.43 -2.20 -5.49
CA PRO A 94 15.70 -1.11 -6.40
C PRO A 94 17.22 -1.03 -6.61
N SER A 95 17.66 -1.11 -7.86
CA SER A 95 19.03 -0.73 -8.25
C SER A 95 19.16 0.77 -8.05
N LEU A 96 19.71 1.16 -6.91
CA LEU A 96 20.04 2.54 -6.52
C LEU A 96 21.26 3.03 -7.31
#